data_AF-A0A542E1I5-F1
#
_entry.id   AF-A0A542E1I5-F1
#
_cell.length_a   1.000
_cell.length_b   1.000
_cell.length_c   1.000
_cell.angle_alpha   90.00
_cell.angle_beta   90.00
_cell.angle_gamma   90.00
#
_symmetry.space_group_name_H-M   'P 1'
#
loop_
_entity.id
_entity.type
_entity.pdbx_description
1 polymer ?
#
loop_
_entity_poly.entity_id
_entity_poly.type
_entity_poly.pdbx_seq_one_letter_code
_entity_poly.pdbx_strand_id
1 'polypeptide(L)'
;MPAPARHGALRRRERTRLRRAYTTTRAWARSLAPGVGTSLPDVVVIGGQRCGTTSLFRYLAAHPDVVTPRSKELNALSLHYGKGPGWYAGHFPAVLPHQRAMEASPLYLADPRVPARAAERLPDALFVALLRDPVERAYSHYLHNLEYAAESLSFVDALDAEPERIAHARRLGLGSRRGIELFRNASYVTRGRYADQLERWLSFVPREQLLVVRSEDFFADPATTYDEVLERVGLPAFDGVEFQRTNHWDDTRETQLTPAVRARLEEELAESDERLTALLGWTHGWSRLTA
;
A
#
# COMPACT_ATOMS: atom_id res chain seq x y z
N MET A 1 -9.55 41.23 -3.38
CA MET A 1 -8.30 40.60 -2.92
C MET A 1 -8.63 39.33 -2.16
N PRO A 2 -8.20 38.16 -2.65
CA PRO A 2 -7.92 37.07 -1.72
C PRO A 2 -6.66 36.27 -2.08
N ALA A 3 -5.75 36.16 -1.11
CA ALA A 3 -4.99 34.95 -0.80
C ALA A 3 -4.64 35.06 0.69
N PRO A 4 -4.76 33.97 1.48
CA PRO A 4 -3.60 33.09 1.59
C PRO A 4 -3.95 31.61 1.88
N ALA A 5 -4.01 30.76 0.85
CA ALA A 5 -4.01 29.29 1.03
C ALA A 5 -2.60 28.66 0.92
N ARG A 6 -1.59 29.42 0.46
CA ARG A 6 -0.25 28.88 0.11
C ARG A 6 0.69 28.64 1.30
N HIS A 7 0.40 29.19 2.48
CA HIS A 7 1.31 29.10 3.63
C HIS A 7 1.20 27.79 4.45
N GLY A 8 0.07 27.07 4.38
CA GLY A 8 -0.14 25.81 5.14
C GLY A 8 0.61 24.61 4.56
N ALA A 9 0.66 24.50 3.22
CA ALA A 9 1.28 23.38 2.52
C ALA A 9 2.83 23.38 2.63
N LEU A 10 3.45 24.56 2.63
CA LEU A 10 4.90 24.74 2.79
C LEU A 10 5.37 24.33 4.20
N ARG A 11 4.66 24.79 5.25
CA ARG A 11 4.97 24.42 6.65
C ARG A 11 4.79 22.92 6.94
N ARG A 12 3.86 22.24 6.25
CA ARG A 12 3.64 20.79 6.37
C ARG A 12 4.76 19.99 5.68
N ARG A 13 5.26 20.46 4.51
CA ARG A 13 6.38 19.84 3.78
C ARG A 13 7.70 19.95 4.54
N GLU A 14 7.99 21.08 5.18
CA GLU A 14 9.20 21.28 5.99
C GLU A 14 9.20 20.44 7.27
N ARG A 15 8.06 20.37 7.99
CA ARG A 15 7.91 19.48 9.16
C ARG A 15 8.07 18.00 8.81
N THR A 16 7.56 17.56 7.65
CA THR A 16 7.73 16.17 7.19
C THR A 16 9.19 15.87 6.79
N ARG A 17 9.90 16.82 6.18
CA ARG A 17 11.32 16.67 5.83
C ARG A 17 12.21 16.60 7.08
N LEU A 18 12.01 17.48 8.06
CA LEU A 18 12.77 17.47 9.32
C LEU A 18 12.47 16.23 10.18
N ARG A 19 11.21 15.78 10.22
CA ARG A 19 10.85 14.50 10.85
C ARG A 19 11.53 13.31 10.16
N ARG A 20 11.55 13.26 8.83
CA ARG A 20 12.24 12.21 8.05
C ARG A 20 13.76 12.21 8.23
N ALA A 21 14.38 13.38 8.31
CA ALA A 21 15.81 13.51 8.60
C ALA A 21 16.14 13.04 10.02
N TYR A 22 15.36 13.43 11.02
CA TYR A 22 15.56 13.01 12.42
C TYR A 22 15.32 11.50 12.63
N THR A 23 14.31 10.90 11.97
CA THR A 23 14.05 9.46 12.07
C THR A 23 15.13 8.62 11.40
N THR A 24 15.70 9.09 10.28
CA THR A 24 16.79 8.37 9.59
C THR A 24 18.09 8.36 10.38
N THR A 25 18.47 9.48 11.02
CA THR A 25 19.69 9.53 11.85
C THR A 25 19.60 8.64 13.10
N ARG A 26 18.42 8.55 13.75
CA ARG A 26 18.22 7.66 14.91
C ARG A 26 18.06 6.19 14.55
N ALA A 27 17.45 5.86 13.42
CA ALA A 27 17.38 4.49 12.92
C ALA A 27 18.80 3.96 12.61
N TRP A 28 19.64 4.80 12.01
CA TRP A 28 21.06 4.48 11.78
C TRP A 28 21.82 4.30 13.10
N ALA A 29 21.66 5.21 14.06
CA ALA A 29 22.29 5.08 15.38
C ALA A 29 21.88 3.80 16.15
N ARG A 30 20.63 3.33 16.00
CA ARG A 30 20.17 2.06 16.60
C ARG A 30 20.68 0.83 15.86
N SER A 31 20.84 0.89 14.54
CA SER A 31 21.46 -0.20 13.78
C SER A 31 22.92 -0.48 14.16
N LEU A 32 23.56 0.48 14.85
CA LEU A 32 24.94 0.37 15.35
C LEU A 32 25.04 -0.11 16.82
N ALA A 33 23.92 -0.34 17.51
CA ALA A 33 23.90 -0.80 18.91
C ALA A 33 23.63 -2.32 18.96
N PRO A 34 24.65 -3.16 19.26
CA PRO A 34 24.45 -4.59 19.41
C PRO A 34 23.56 -4.89 20.63
N GLY A 35 22.60 -5.81 20.52
CA GLY A 35 21.90 -6.40 21.67
C GLY A 35 20.48 -5.91 21.98
N VAL A 36 19.91 -4.98 21.21
CA VAL A 36 18.46 -4.71 21.26
C VAL A 36 17.83 -5.50 20.12
N GLY A 37 16.97 -6.48 20.42
CA GLY A 37 16.26 -7.30 19.44
C GLY A 37 15.51 -6.41 18.44
N THR A 38 16.12 -6.21 17.26
CA THR A 38 15.51 -5.50 16.15
C THR A 38 15.08 -6.58 15.16
N SER A 39 13.86 -7.06 15.33
CA SER A 39 13.29 -8.02 14.39
C SER A 39 12.83 -7.29 13.13
N LEU A 40 12.93 -8.01 12.02
CA LEU A 40 12.24 -7.64 10.79
C LEU A 40 10.73 -7.88 10.98
N PRO A 41 9.85 -7.25 10.20
CA PRO A 41 8.41 -7.41 10.37
C PRO A 41 7.93 -8.83 10.06
N ASP A 42 7.08 -9.34 10.93
CA ASP A 42 6.33 -10.59 10.78
C ASP A 42 5.09 -10.39 9.90
N VAL A 43 4.54 -9.17 9.85
CA VAL A 43 3.40 -8.79 9.00
C VAL A 43 3.76 -7.60 8.12
N VAL A 44 3.49 -7.71 6.81
CA VAL A 44 3.65 -6.60 5.87
C VAL A 44 2.36 -6.40 5.09
N VAL A 45 1.70 -5.26 5.30
CA VAL A 45 0.56 -4.84 4.45
C VAL A 45 1.12 -4.24 3.16
N ILE A 46 1.16 -5.04 2.10
CA ILE A 46 1.87 -4.74 0.85
C ILE A 46 1.07 -3.85 -0.11
N GLY A 47 -0.24 -3.74 0.05
CA GLY A 47 -1.09 -3.01 -0.88
C GLY A 47 -2.55 -3.33 -0.70
N GLY A 48 -3.43 -2.88 -1.60
CA GLY A 48 -3.23 -1.86 -2.63
C GLY A 48 -3.40 -0.44 -2.07
N GLN A 49 -2.80 0.56 -2.72
CA GLN A 49 -3.05 1.96 -2.33
C GLN A 49 -4.50 2.31 -2.63
N ARG A 50 -5.15 3.01 -1.69
CA ARG A 50 -6.59 3.35 -1.71
C ARG A 50 -7.55 2.17 -1.47
N CYS A 51 -7.04 1.03 -0.98
CA CYS A 51 -7.82 -0.16 -0.64
C CYS A 51 -8.01 -0.37 0.87
N GLY A 52 -7.87 0.68 1.70
CA GLY A 52 -8.08 0.55 3.16
C GLY A 52 -6.88 0.10 3.99
N THR A 53 -5.67 0.03 3.41
CA THR A 53 -4.43 -0.38 4.13
C THR A 53 -4.12 0.45 5.37
N THR A 54 -4.51 1.72 5.40
CA THR A 54 -4.35 2.57 6.60
C THR A 54 -5.31 2.16 7.71
N SER A 55 -6.53 1.73 7.39
CA SER A 55 -7.49 1.24 8.40
C SER A 55 -6.98 -0.06 9.00
N LEU A 56 -6.63 -1.05 8.17
CA LEU A 56 -6.07 -2.32 8.65
C LEU A 56 -4.81 -2.12 9.50
N PHE A 57 -3.87 -1.28 9.05
CA PHE A 57 -2.68 -0.95 9.83
C PHE A 57 -3.03 -0.35 11.20
N ARG A 58 -4.03 0.53 11.28
CA ARG A 58 -4.47 1.13 12.54
C ARG A 58 -5.14 0.11 13.46
N TYR A 59 -5.97 -0.79 12.92
CA TYR A 59 -6.64 -1.83 13.69
C TYR A 59 -5.63 -2.79 14.30
N LEU A 60 -4.72 -3.33 13.48
CA LEU A 60 -3.63 -4.19 13.96
C LEU A 60 -2.74 -3.47 14.97
N ALA A 61 -2.42 -2.19 14.76
CA ALA A 61 -1.58 -1.40 15.68
C ALA A 61 -2.24 -1.12 17.04
N ALA A 62 -3.55 -1.36 17.17
CA ALA A 62 -4.25 -1.24 18.46
C ALA A 62 -4.04 -2.48 19.35
N HIS A 63 -3.59 -3.61 18.80
CA HIS A 63 -3.29 -4.81 19.56
C HIS A 63 -2.04 -4.58 20.46
N PRO A 64 -2.07 -4.93 21.76
CA PRO A 64 -0.96 -4.66 22.69
C PRO A 64 0.36 -5.34 22.30
N ASP A 65 0.28 -6.52 21.67
CA ASP A 65 1.45 -7.29 21.24
C ASP A 65 1.89 -7.00 19.79
N VAL A 66 1.36 -5.95 19.17
CA VAL A 66 1.79 -5.51 17.85
C VAL A 66 2.72 -4.32 17.96
N VAL A 67 3.91 -4.45 17.37
CA VAL A 67 4.92 -3.39 17.33
C VAL A 67 4.99 -2.80 15.93
N THR A 68 4.74 -1.49 15.82
CA THR A 68 4.83 -0.76 14.55
C THR A 68 6.05 0.15 14.49
N PRO A 69 6.55 0.47 13.27
CA PRO A 69 7.59 1.46 13.12
C PRO A 69 7.05 2.85 13.45
N ARG A 70 7.95 3.78 13.77
CA ARG A 70 7.61 5.19 14.05
C ARG A 70 6.89 5.91 12.89
N SER A 71 6.99 5.38 11.69
CA SER A 71 6.35 5.92 10.49
C SER A 71 5.90 4.78 9.58
N LYS A 72 4.65 4.85 9.13
CA LYS A 72 4.12 4.00 8.05
C LYS A 72 4.87 4.27 6.74
N GLU A 73 4.82 3.31 5.82
CA GLU A 73 5.39 3.39 4.47
C GLU A 73 6.91 3.53 4.48
N LEU A 74 7.57 2.56 5.10
CA LEU A 74 9.03 2.50 5.19
C LEU A 74 9.70 2.39 3.83
N ASN A 75 9.04 1.76 2.85
CA ASN A 75 9.60 1.54 1.50
C ASN A 75 10.97 0.82 1.54
N ALA A 76 11.18 0.00 2.57
CA ALA A 76 12.39 -0.77 2.83
C ALA A 76 12.68 -1.81 1.74
N LEU A 77 11.64 -2.46 1.21
CA LEU A 77 11.81 -3.45 0.13
C LEU A 77 11.86 -2.82 -1.28
N SER A 78 11.55 -1.52 -1.40
CA SER A 78 11.53 -0.79 -2.68
C SER A 78 12.70 0.19 -2.81
N LEU A 79 12.47 1.47 -2.50
CA LEU A 79 13.42 2.57 -2.65
C LEU A 79 14.62 2.45 -1.70
N HIS A 80 14.44 1.79 -0.55
CA HIS A 80 15.44 1.73 0.51
C HIS A 80 16.08 0.35 0.68
N TYR A 81 15.89 -0.56 -0.28
CA TYR A 81 16.41 -1.93 -0.20
C TYR A 81 17.92 -2.00 0.02
N GLY A 82 18.68 -1.15 -0.68
CA GLY A 82 20.14 -1.08 -0.57
C GLY A 82 20.66 -0.60 0.80
N LYS A 83 19.80 -0.18 1.72
CA LYS A 83 20.20 0.23 3.08
C LYS A 83 20.39 -0.95 4.03
N GLY A 84 20.05 -2.18 3.61
CA GLY A 84 20.31 -3.38 4.39
C GLY A 84 19.23 -3.70 5.44
N PRO A 85 19.31 -4.90 6.06
CA PRO A 85 18.32 -5.38 7.02
C PRO A 85 18.38 -4.61 8.34
N GLY A 86 19.57 -4.23 8.79
CA GLY A 86 19.75 -3.44 10.02
C GLY A 86 19.10 -2.05 9.93
N TRP A 87 19.11 -1.42 8.75
CA TRP A 87 18.37 -0.17 8.55
C TRP A 87 16.86 -0.39 8.65
N TYR A 88 16.34 -1.47 8.06
CA TYR A 88 14.93 -1.81 8.11
C TYR A 88 14.47 -2.10 9.54
N ALA A 89 15.19 -2.98 10.25
CA ALA A 89 14.90 -3.35 11.63
C ALA A 89 15.04 -2.16 12.60
N GLY A 90 15.96 -1.22 12.33
CA GLY A 90 16.15 0.00 13.12
C GLY A 90 14.96 0.97 13.15
N HIS A 91 13.93 0.75 12.32
CA HIS A 91 12.67 1.52 12.37
C HIS A 91 11.72 1.08 13.48
N PHE A 92 11.90 -0.13 14.00
CA PHE A 92 11.07 -0.69 15.06
C PHE A 92 11.66 -0.36 16.44
N PRO A 93 10.80 -0.17 17.46
CA PRO A 93 11.19 -0.39 18.85
C PRO A 93 11.72 -1.81 19.08
N ALA A 94 12.25 -2.08 20.27
CA ALA A 94 12.56 -3.46 20.66
C ALA A 94 11.28 -4.30 20.61
N VAL A 95 11.38 -5.50 20.05
CA VAL A 95 10.25 -6.43 19.90
C VAL A 95 10.48 -7.60 20.84
N LEU A 96 9.53 -7.87 21.75
CA LEU A 96 9.60 -9.00 22.67
C LEU A 96 9.20 -10.31 21.97
N PRO A 97 9.61 -11.50 22.44
CA PRO A 97 9.32 -12.77 21.76
C PRO A 97 7.84 -13.08 21.50
N HIS A 98 6.94 -12.60 22.36
CA HIS A 98 5.49 -12.77 22.21
C HIS A 98 4.85 -11.74 21.28
N GLN A 99 5.60 -10.70 20.88
CA GLN A 99 5.10 -9.62 20.04
C GLN A 99 5.37 -9.89 18.55
N ARG A 100 4.66 -9.17 17.69
CA ARG A 100 4.86 -9.18 16.24
C ARG A 100 5.14 -7.80 15.71
N ALA A 101 6.17 -7.68 14.88
CA ALA A 101 6.48 -6.46 14.17
C ALA A 101 5.64 -6.36 12.89
N MET A 102 5.08 -5.19 12.63
CA MET A 102 4.26 -4.93 11.44
C MET A 102 4.73 -3.68 10.69
N GLU A 103 4.70 -3.71 9.36
CA GLU A 103 4.70 -2.48 8.56
C GLU A 103 3.64 -2.48 7.46
N ALA A 104 3.47 -1.33 6.81
CA ALA A 104 2.56 -1.18 5.69
C ALA A 104 3.14 -0.22 4.65
N SER A 105 3.36 -0.71 3.44
CA SER A 105 3.91 0.06 2.31
C SER A 105 3.14 -0.28 1.03
N PRO A 106 2.00 0.41 0.75
CA PRO A 106 1.01 -0.04 -0.25
C PRO A 106 1.47 -0.07 -1.71
N LEU A 107 2.67 0.44 -2.01
CA LEU A 107 3.28 0.37 -3.34
C LEU A 107 3.96 -0.99 -3.59
N TYR A 108 4.26 -1.76 -2.54
CA TYR A 108 4.94 -3.05 -2.64
C TYR A 108 4.22 -4.03 -3.55
N LEU A 109 2.88 -4.09 -3.46
CA LEU A 109 2.07 -4.96 -4.31
C LEU A 109 2.35 -4.73 -5.81
N ALA A 110 2.55 -3.47 -6.22
CA ALA A 110 2.69 -3.08 -7.62
C ALA A 110 4.14 -3.06 -8.12
N ASP A 111 5.11 -2.91 -7.23
CA ASP A 111 6.52 -2.79 -7.59
C ASP A 111 7.12 -4.16 -7.95
N PRO A 112 7.48 -4.41 -9.22
CA PRO A 112 7.89 -5.73 -9.70
C PRO A 112 9.15 -6.29 -9.03
N ARG A 113 9.92 -5.45 -8.32
CA ARG A 113 11.16 -5.88 -7.66
C ARG A 113 10.93 -6.37 -6.24
N VAL A 114 9.80 -6.01 -5.64
CA VAL A 114 9.53 -6.26 -4.22
C VAL A 114 9.29 -7.74 -3.92
N PRO A 115 8.55 -8.53 -4.72
CA PRO A 115 8.33 -9.95 -4.42
C PRO A 115 9.60 -10.74 -4.12
N ALA A 116 10.60 -10.69 -5.01
CA ALA A 116 11.86 -11.39 -4.83
C ALA A 116 12.62 -10.91 -3.57
N ARG A 117 12.63 -9.60 -3.32
CA ARG A 117 13.26 -9.00 -2.14
C ARG A 117 12.53 -9.33 -0.85
N ALA A 118 11.21 -9.49 -0.90
CA ALA A 118 10.38 -9.89 0.21
C ALA A 118 10.67 -11.35 0.58
N ALA A 119 10.69 -12.26 -0.39
CA ALA A 119 11.07 -13.65 -0.18
C ALA A 119 12.50 -13.80 0.37
N GLU A 120 13.45 -12.99 -0.13
CA GLU A 120 14.83 -13.00 0.37
C GLU A 120 14.93 -12.49 1.82
N ARG A 121 14.23 -11.41 2.14
CA ARG A 121 14.44 -10.65 3.38
C ARG A 121 13.51 -11.06 4.52
N LEU A 122 12.32 -11.53 4.17
CA LEU A 122 11.20 -11.82 5.06
C LEU A 122 10.59 -13.19 4.71
N PRO A 123 11.39 -14.28 4.75
CA PRO A 123 10.96 -15.60 4.25
C PRO A 123 9.81 -16.20 5.04
N ASP A 124 9.54 -15.73 6.26
CA ASP A 124 8.50 -16.23 7.17
C ASP A 124 7.33 -15.25 7.38
N ALA A 125 7.38 -14.07 6.73
CA ALA A 125 6.39 -13.03 6.99
C ALA A 125 5.05 -13.31 6.31
N LEU A 126 3.98 -12.86 6.96
CA LEU A 126 2.65 -12.75 6.38
C LEU A 126 2.55 -11.46 5.55
N PHE A 127 2.23 -11.60 4.27
CA PHE A 127 1.95 -10.50 3.36
C PHE A 127 0.45 -10.32 3.19
N VAL A 128 -0.05 -9.11 3.45
CA VAL A 128 -1.48 -8.80 3.36
C VAL A 128 -1.75 -7.79 2.24
N ALA A 129 -2.62 -8.17 1.30
CA ALA A 129 -3.07 -7.34 0.20
C ALA A 129 -4.58 -7.10 0.29
N LEU A 130 -4.97 -5.84 0.45
CA LEU A 130 -6.35 -5.40 0.30
C LEU A 130 -6.59 -4.93 -1.13
N LEU A 131 -7.58 -5.47 -1.82
CA LEU A 131 -7.92 -5.11 -3.18
C LEU A 131 -9.30 -4.46 -3.22
N ARG A 132 -9.45 -3.36 -3.94
CA ARG A 132 -10.73 -2.66 -4.16
C ARG A 132 -11.08 -2.76 -5.63
N ASP A 133 -12.36 -2.60 -5.98
CA ASP A 133 -12.79 -2.32 -7.36
C ASP A 133 -11.73 -1.46 -8.07
N PRO A 134 -11.10 -1.98 -9.14
CA PRO A 134 -9.93 -1.35 -9.73
C PRO A 134 -10.24 0.00 -10.39
N VAL A 135 -11.49 0.22 -10.83
CA VAL A 135 -11.98 1.49 -11.36
C VAL A 135 -12.10 2.52 -10.25
N GLU A 136 -12.79 2.14 -9.18
CA GLU A 136 -12.95 2.96 -7.98
C GLU A 136 -11.61 3.30 -7.31
N ARG A 137 -10.66 2.33 -7.31
CA ARG A 137 -9.30 2.54 -6.81
C ARG A 137 -8.52 3.51 -7.71
N ALA A 138 -8.62 3.37 -9.03
CA ALA A 138 -7.95 4.27 -9.98
C ALA A 138 -8.42 5.71 -9.79
N TYR A 139 -9.73 5.93 -9.69
CA TYR A 139 -10.28 7.26 -9.45
C TYR A 139 -9.91 7.80 -8.06
N SER A 140 -9.99 6.98 -7.01
CA SER A 140 -9.53 7.39 -5.67
C SER A 140 -8.04 7.76 -5.63
N HIS A 141 -7.22 7.12 -6.46
CA HIS A 141 -5.80 7.44 -6.61
C HIS A 141 -5.60 8.79 -7.33
N TYR A 142 -6.35 9.04 -8.40
CA TYR A 142 -6.37 10.34 -9.09
C TYR A 142 -6.70 11.48 -8.13
N LEU A 143 -7.78 11.34 -7.36
CA LEU A 143 -8.23 12.36 -6.43
C LEU A 143 -7.21 12.62 -5.31
N HIS A 144 -6.54 11.56 -4.84
CA HIS A 144 -5.42 11.69 -3.90
C HIS A 144 -4.26 12.49 -4.51
N ASN A 145 -3.90 12.25 -5.77
CA ASN A 145 -2.81 12.98 -6.41
C ASN A 145 -3.17 14.44 -6.67
N LEU A 146 -4.45 14.76 -6.95
CA LEU A 146 -4.92 16.15 -6.99
C LEU A 146 -4.74 16.84 -5.63
N GLU A 147 -5.14 16.20 -4.53
CA GLU A 147 -5.02 16.76 -3.17
C GLU A 147 -3.57 17.14 -2.83
N TYR A 148 -2.61 16.30 -3.23
CA TYR A 148 -1.19 16.50 -2.96
C TYR A 148 -0.45 17.31 -4.05
N ALA A 149 -1.18 17.83 -5.04
CA ALA A 149 -0.65 18.54 -6.21
C ALA A 149 0.41 17.72 -6.98
N ALA A 150 0.17 16.40 -7.07
CA ALA A 150 0.96 15.43 -7.81
C ALA A 150 0.33 15.07 -9.17
N GLU A 151 -0.87 15.56 -9.46
CA GLU A 151 -1.52 15.50 -10.77
C GLU A 151 -2.10 16.89 -11.11
N SER A 152 -2.02 17.25 -12.38
CA SER A 152 -2.52 18.51 -12.93
C SER A 152 -3.49 18.32 -14.09
N LEU A 153 -3.57 17.12 -14.66
CA LEU A 153 -4.46 16.78 -15.76
C LEU A 153 -5.89 16.47 -15.27
N SER A 154 -6.85 16.51 -16.20
CA SER A 154 -8.16 15.89 -15.98
C SER A 154 -8.00 14.37 -15.81
N PHE A 155 -9.01 13.69 -15.27
CA PHE A 155 -8.91 12.25 -15.07
C PHE A 155 -8.71 11.51 -16.39
N VAL A 156 -9.46 11.88 -17.44
CA VAL A 156 -9.33 11.27 -18.77
C VAL A 156 -7.96 11.54 -19.38
N ASP A 157 -7.48 12.79 -19.34
CA ASP A 157 -6.15 13.12 -19.87
C ASP A 157 -5.03 12.41 -19.09
N ALA A 158 -5.21 12.21 -17.78
CA ALA A 158 -4.27 11.47 -16.94
C ALA A 158 -4.24 9.98 -17.29
N LEU A 159 -5.39 9.37 -17.59
CA LEU A 159 -5.50 8.00 -18.09
C LEU A 159 -4.83 7.85 -19.46
N ASP A 160 -5.10 8.77 -20.38
CA ASP A 160 -4.53 8.72 -21.73
C ASP A 160 -3.00 8.92 -21.72
N ALA A 161 -2.49 9.72 -20.78
CA ALA A 161 -1.06 9.92 -20.60
C ALA A 161 -0.35 8.79 -19.82
N GLU A 162 -1.10 7.91 -19.12
CA GLU A 162 -0.51 6.89 -18.25
C GLU A 162 0.46 5.95 -18.97
N PRO A 163 0.15 5.36 -20.15
CA PRO A 163 1.06 4.40 -20.80
C PRO A 163 2.45 4.98 -21.07
N GLU A 164 2.53 6.22 -21.55
CA GLU A 164 3.80 6.93 -21.75
C GLU A 164 4.51 7.16 -20.42
N ARG A 165 3.81 7.70 -19.41
CA ARG A 165 4.39 8.03 -18.11
C ARG A 165 4.95 6.79 -17.40
N ILE A 166 4.28 5.64 -17.54
CA ILE A 166 4.75 4.36 -17.00
C ILE A 166 5.95 3.83 -17.77
N ALA A 167 5.95 3.93 -19.09
CA ALA A 167 7.14 3.62 -19.89
C ALA A 167 8.32 4.53 -19.51
N HIS A 168 8.09 5.81 -19.30
CA HIS A 168 9.10 6.77 -18.86
C HIS A 168 9.63 6.43 -17.46
N ALA A 169 8.76 6.10 -16.51
CA ALA A 169 9.14 5.67 -15.17
C ALA A 169 10.06 4.43 -15.20
N ARG A 170 9.79 3.48 -16.10
CA ARG A 170 10.63 2.30 -16.32
C ARG A 170 11.97 2.66 -16.95
N ARG A 171 12.00 3.56 -17.96
CA ARG A 171 13.26 4.08 -18.56
C ARG A 171 14.15 4.77 -17.53
N LEU A 172 13.55 5.53 -16.61
CA LEU A 172 14.26 6.15 -15.47
C LEU A 172 14.74 5.13 -14.43
N GLY A 173 14.26 3.88 -14.52
CA GLY A 173 14.50 2.81 -13.56
C GLY A 173 13.67 2.98 -12.29
N LEU A 174 12.88 1.96 -11.94
CA LEU A 174 12.12 1.96 -10.67
C LEU A 174 13.05 1.94 -9.43
N GLY A 175 14.34 1.65 -9.62
CA GLY A 175 15.44 1.84 -8.64
C GLY A 175 15.65 3.29 -8.23
N SER A 176 15.41 4.22 -9.14
CA SER A 176 15.65 5.62 -8.91
C SER A 176 14.45 6.27 -8.21
N ARG A 177 14.73 7.30 -7.41
CA ARG A 177 13.69 8.12 -6.77
C ARG A 177 12.71 8.69 -7.79
N ARG A 178 13.22 9.19 -8.92
CA ARG A 178 12.37 9.78 -9.98
C ARG A 178 11.49 8.73 -10.65
N GLY A 179 12.06 7.57 -11.00
CA GLY A 179 11.30 6.49 -11.64
C GLY A 179 10.19 5.96 -10.75
N ILE A 180 10.47 5.65 -9.48
CA ILE A 180 9.44 5.14 -8.56
C ILE A 180 8.39 6.19 -8.19
N GLU A 181 8.76 7.47 -8.11
CA GLU A 181 7.82 8.57 -7.84
C GLU A 181 6.88 8.81 -9.03
N LEU A 182 7.39 8.81 -10.25
CA LEU A 182 6.56 8.88 -11.45
C LEU A 182 5.65 7.66 -11.56
N PHE A 183 6.18 6.44 -11.36
CA PHE A 183 5.37 5.23 -11.33
C PHE A 183 4.25 5.34 -10.30
N ARG A 184 4.58 5.68 -9.05
CA ARG A 184 3.60 5.84 -7.96
C ARG A 184 2.47 6.78 -8.35
N ASN A 185 2.79 7.92 -8.96
CA ASN A 185 1.82 8.99 -9.20
C ASN A 185 1.02 8.76 -10.48
N ALA A 186 1.59 8.16 -11.52
CA ALA A 186 0.95 8.03 -12.82
C ALA A 186 0.20 6.71 -13.03
N SER A 187 0.43 5.68 -12.19
CA SER A 187 -0.12 4.35 -12.39
C SER A 187 -1.57 4.24 -11.90
N TYR A 188 -2.53 4.79 -12.64
CA TYR A 188 -3.95 4.71 -12.32
C TYR A 188 -4.54 3.36 -12.73
N VAL A 189 -4.51 2.96 -13.99
CA VAL A 189 -5.02 1.67 -14.47
C VAL A 189 -4.02 0.55 -14.21
N THR A 190 -2.73 0.81 -14.40
CA THR A 190 -1.64 -0.18 -14.26
C THR A 190 -1.67 -0.90 -12.91
N ARG A 191 -2.07 -0.20 -11.85
CA ARG A 191 -2.17 -0.78 -10.49
C ARG A 191 -3.51 -1.44 -10.19
N GLY A 192 -4.50 -1.29 -11.06
CA GLY A 192 -5.76 -2.02 -11.03
C GLY A 192 -5.65 -3.41 -11.67
N ARG A 193 -4.60 -3.65 -12.47
CA ARG A 193 -4.29 -4.97 -13.03
C ARG A 193 -3.72 -5.89 -11.94
N TYR A 194 -4.57 -6.39 -11.04
CA TYR A 194 -4.13 -7.12 -9.85
C TYR A 194 -3.64 -8.53 -10.14
N ALA A 195 -4.16 -9.20 -11.17
CA ALA A 195 -3.73 -10.55 -11.55
C ALA A 195 -2.21 -10.59 -11.80
N ASP A 196 -1.71 -9.71 -12.67
CA ASP A 196 -0.26 -9.61 -12.98
C ASP A 196 0.58 -9.27 -11.72
N GLN A 197 0.00 -8.51 -10.78
CA GLN A 197 0.69 -8.19 -9.53
C GLN A 197 0.80 -9.44 -8.66
N LEU A 198 -0.31 -10.15 -8.43
CA LEU A 198 -0.35 -11.30 -7.54
C LEU A 198 0.34 -12.53 -8.11
N GLU A 199 0.27 -12.79 -9.42
CA GLU A 199 1.05 -13.85 -10.07
C GLU A 199 2.55 -13.67 -9.81
N ARG A 200 3.05 -12.43 -9.91
CA ARG A 200 4.45 -12.12 -9.57
C ARG A 200 4.73 -12.27 -8.08
N TRP A 201 3.78 -12.06 -7.19
CA TRP A 201 3.99 -12.34 -5.77
C TRP A 201 4.08 -13.85 -5.53
N LEU A 202 3.14 -14.60 -6.09
CA LEU A 202 3.04 -16.06 -5.95
C LEU A 202 4.19 -16.81 -6.62
N SER A 203 4.94 -16.20 -7.55
CA SER A 203 6.16 -16.78 -8.11
C SER A 203 7.37 -16.76 -7.15
N PHE A 204 7.30 -16.01 -6.05
CA PHE A 204 8.39 -15.90 -5.06
C PHE A 204 7.95 -16.25 -3.64
N VAL A 205 6.67 -16.02 -3.31
CA VAL A 205 6.11 -16.18 -1.98
C VAL A 205 5.06 -17.30 -2.00
N PRO A 206 5.14 -18.29 -1.10
CA PRO A 206 4.10 -19.31 -0.91
C PRO A 206 2.69 -18.71 -0.76
N ARG A 207 1.68 -19.41 -1.30
CA ARG A 207 0.29 -18.95 -1.28
C ARG A 207 -0.22 -18.72 0.14
N GLU A 208 0.26 -19.51 1.09
CA GLU A 208 -0.11 -19.51 2.51
C GLU A 208 0.36 -18.24 3.22
N GLN A 209 1.45 -17.65 2.74
CA GLN A 209 2.02 -16.39 3.26
C GLN A 209 1.37 -15.15 2.66
N LEU A 210 0.44 -15.30 1.71
CA LEU A 210 -0.22 -14.18 1.06
C LEU A 210 -1.72 -14.16 1.38
N LEU A 211 -2.13 -13.28 2.28
CA LEU A 211 -3.55 -13.01 2.54
C LEU A 211 -4.05 -11.93 1.57
N VAL A 212 -5.04 -12.27 0.76
CA VAL A 212 -5.68 -11.32 -0.19
C VAL A 212 -7.14 -11.16 0.18
N VAL A 213 -7.56 -9.91 0.40
CA VAL A 213 -8.90 -9.57 0.91
C VAL A 213 -9.51 -8.48 0.05
N ARG A 214 -10.80 -8.60 -0.29
CA ARG A 214 -11.54 -7.50 -0.92
C ARG A 214 -11.81 -6.41 0.11
N SER A 215 -11.56 -5.17 -0.28
CA SER A 215 -11.81 -3.99 0.56
C SER A 215 -13.27 -3.90 0.95
N GLU A 216 -14.19 -4.24 0.04
CA GLU A 216 -15.63 -4.25 0.27
C GLU A 216 -15.99 -5.22 1.40
N ASP A 217 -15.45 -6.43 1.39
CA ASP A 217 -15.65 -7.44 2.45
C ASP A 217 -15.00 -6.98 3.76
N PHE A 218 -13.77 -6.47 3.70
CA PHE A 218 -13.06 -5.95 4.87
C PHE A 218 -13.81 -4.79 5.55
N PHE A 219 -14.46 -3.91 4.79
CA PHE A 219 -15.23 -2.82 5.38
C PHE A 219 -16.63 -3.24 5.83
N ALA A 220 -17.19 -4.33 5.28
CA ALA A 220 -18.43 -4.91 5.75
C ALA A 220 -18.24 -5.64 7.08
N ASP A 221 -17.12 -6.37 7.23
CA ASP A 221 -16.75 -7.07 8.46
C ASP A 221 -15.22 -7.00 8.71
N PRO A 222 -14.74 -5.92 9.33
CA PRO A 222 -13.31 -5.74 9.61
C PRO A 222 -12.77 -6.70 10.66
N ALA A 223 -13.64 -7.25 11.53
CA ALA A 223 -13.24 -8.18 12.58
C ALA A 223 -12.70 -9.48 11.97
N THR A 224 -13.41 -10.05 10.99
CA THR A 224 -12.97 -11.28 10.31
C THR A 224 -11.55 -11.17 9.74
N THR A 225 -11.22 -10.08 9.03
CA THR A 225 -9.86 -9.89 8.49
C THR A 225 -8.83 -9.63 9.59
N TYR A 226 -9.22 -8.89 10.63
CA TYR A 226 -8.35 -8.60 11.77
C TYR A 226 -7.97 -9.89 12.50
N ASP A 227 -8.96 -10.71 12.85
CA ASP A 227 -8.78 -11.98 13.56
C ASP A 227 -7.97 -12.99 12.72
N GLU A 228 -8.24 -13.09 11.41
CA GLU A 228 -7.46 -13.95 10.51
C GLU A 228 -5.97 -13.55 10.49
N VAL A 229 -5.67 -12.25 10.48
CA VAL A 229 -4.28 -11.79 10.56
C VAL A 229 -3.66 -12.19 11.90
N LEU A 230 -4.36 -11.98 13.02
CA LEU A 230 -3.87 -12.36 14.35
C LEU A 230 -3.57 -13.85 14.45
N GLU A 231 -4.50 -14.69 14.00
CA GLU A 231 -4.38 -16.15 13.99
C GLU A 231 -3.13 -16.58 13.20
N ARG A 232 -2.97 -16.07 11.97
CA ARG A 232 -1.85 -16.43 11.09
C ARG A 232 -0.48 -16.06 11.65
N VAL A 233 -0.39 -15.08 12.54
CA VAL A 233 0.87 -14.72 13.21
C VAL A 233 0.96 -15.18 14.67
N GLY A 234 -0.03 -15.96 15.13
CA GLY A 234 -0.05 -16.53 16.47
C GLY A 234 -0.18 -15.50 17.58
N LEU A 235 -0.96 -14.44 17.32
CA LEU A 235 -1.37 -13.47 18.35
C LEU A 235 -2.71 -13.90 18.96
N PRO A 236 -2.95 -13.64 20.26
CA PRO A 236 -4.23 -13.92 20.90
C PRO A 236 -5.33 -13.02 20.32
N ALA A 237 -6.59 -13.46 20.41
CA ALA A 237 -7.73 -12.59 20.10
C ALA A 237 -7.75 -11.36 21.03
N PHE A 238 -8.23 -10.23 20.51
CA PHE A 238 -8.26 -8.97 21.24
C PHE A 238 -9.49 -8.12 20.87
N ASP A 239 -10.42 -7.99 21.82
CA ASP A 239 -11.68 -7.27 21.63
C ASP A 239 -11.58 -5.75 21.85
N GLY A 240 -10.40 -5.24 22.22
CA GLY A 240 -10.19 -3.82 22.55
C GLY A 240 -10.01 -2.90 21.34
N VAL A 241 -10.29 -3.39 20.13
CA VAL A 241 -10.13 -2.62 18.88
C VAL A 241 -11.46 -2.01 18.45
N GLU A 242 -11.47 -0.70 18.23
CA GLU A 242 -12.61 -0.01 17.62
C GLU A 242 -12.41 0.10 16.10
N PHE A 243 -13.29 -0.56 15.34
CA PHE A 243 -13.27 -0.52 13.88
C PHE A 243 -13.90 0.76 13.33
N GLN A 244 -13.25 1.90 13.55
CA GLN A 244 -13.73 3.18 13.06
C GLN A 244 -13.31 3.44 11.61
N ARG A 245 -14.31 3.58 10.72
CA ARG A 245 -14.07 3.99 9.34
C ARG A 245 -13.65 5.45 9.28
N THR A 246 -12.36 5.69 9.09
CA THR A 246 -11.83 7.05 8.90
C THR A 246 -12.00 7.46 7.43
N ASN A 247 -13.19 7.97 7.08
CA ASN A 247 -13.39 8.69 5.82
C ASN A 247 -12.65 10.02 5.93
N HIS A 248 -11.40 10.04 5.47
CA HIS A 248 -10.56 11.23 5.60
C HIS A 248 -10.94 12.36 4.64
N TRP A 249 -11.98 12.18 3.82
CA TRP A 249 -12.19 13.02 2.67
C TRP A 249 -13.65 13.08 2.21
N ASP A 250 -14.17 14.31 2.23
CA ASP A 250 -15.43 14.72 1.65
C ASP A 250 -15.08 15.56 0.41
N ASP A 251 -15.17 14.96 -0.78
CA ASP A 251 -14.93 15.69 -2.03
C ASP A 251 -16.22 16.30 -2.51
N THR A 252 -16.25 17.61 -2.49
CA THR A 252 -17.38 18.38 -3.00
C THR A 252 -17.26 18.67 -4.50
N ARG A 253 -16.18 18.22 -5.16
CA ARG A 253 -16.00 18.39 -6.61
C ARG A 253 -16.92 17.48 -7.38
N GLU A 254 -17.36 17.96 -8.54
CA GLU A 254 -18.08 17.14 -9.51
C GLU A 254 -17.21 15.95 -9.95
N THR A 255 -17.82 14.76 -9.99
CA THR A 255 -17.10 13.55 -10.32
C THR A 255 -16.69 13.54 -11.80
N GLN A 256 -15.42 13.29 -12.07
CA GLN A 256 -14.90 13.04 -13.42
C GLN A 256 -15.01 11.56 -13.81
N LEU A 257 -15.39 10.68 -12.89
CA LEU A 257 -15.72 9.28 -13.18
C LEU A 257 -17.16 9.20 -13.69
N THR A 258 -17.38 9.65 -14.92
CA THR A 258 -18.68 9.54 -15.60
C THR A 258 -19.00 8.08 -15.95
N PRO A 259 -20.27 7.73 -16.24
CA PRO A 259 -20.61 6.38 -16.69
C PRO A 259 -19.80 5.89 -17.90
N ALA A 260 -19.50 6.78 -18.85
CA ALA A 260 -18.68 6.44 -20.02
C ALA A 260 -17.22 6.14 -19.65
N VAL A 261 -16.62 6.93 -18.76
CA VAL A 261 -15.25 6.69 -18.27
C VAL A 261 -15.19 5.41 -17.44
N ARG A 262 -16.20 5.15 -16.61
CA ARG A 262 -16.34 3.89 -15.89
C ARG A 262 -16.39 2.71 -16.84
N ALA A 263 -17.31 2.70 -17.81
CA ALA A 263 -17.47 1.60 -18.75
C ALA A 263 -16.16 1.31 -19.51
N ARG A 264 -15.44 2.35 -19.97
CA ARG A 264 -14.11 2.22 -20.58
C ARG A 264 -13.12 1.51 -19.66
N LEU A 265 -13.06 1.89 -18.39
CA LEU A 265 -12.13 1.29 -17.42
C LEU A 265 -12.54 -0.14 -17.04
N GLU A 266 -13.83 -0.42 -16.92
CA GLU A 266 -14.36 -1.77 -16.68
C GLU A 266 -13.97 -2.69 -17.83
N GLU A 267 -14.15 -2.26 -19.09
CA GLU A 267 -13.70 -3.00 -20.28
C GLU A 267 -12.18 -3.22 -20.28
N GLU A 268 -11.39 -2.19 -20.02
CA GLU A 268 -9.92 -2.29 -20.02
C GLU A 268 -9.37 -3.22 -18.92
N LEU A 269 -10.09 -3.35 -17.80
CA LEU A 269 -9.69 -4.13 -16.63
C LEU A 269 -10.36 -5.50 -16.55
N ALA A 270 -11.36 -5.79 -17.39
CA ALA A 270 -12.15 -7.03 -17.34
C ALA A 270 -11.28 -8.30 -17.38
N GLU A 271 -10.36 -8.40 -18.33
CA GLU A 271 -9.46 -9.56 -18.44
C GLU A 271 -8.63 -9.77 -17.17
N SER A 272 -8.13 -8.68 -16.57
CA SER A 272 -7.36 -8.80 -15.33
C SER A 272 -8.23 -9.21 -14.15
N ASP A 273 -9.50 -8.83 -14.12
CA ASP A 273 -10.42 -9.17 -13.04
C ASP A 273 -10.91 -10.62 -13.13
N GLU A 274 -11.17 -11.10 -14.35
CA GLU A 274 -11.47 -12.51 -14.62
C GLU A 274 -10.29 -13.40 -14.21
N ARG A 275 -9.06 -13.04 -14.63
CA ARG A 275 -7.84 -13.75 -14.22
C ARG A 275 -7.63 -13.72 -12.72
N LEU A 276 -7.90 -12.59 -12.06
CA LEU A 276 -7.79 -12.47 -10.61
C LEU A 276 -8.78 -13.39 -9.90
N THR A 277 -10.03 -13.39 -10.36
CA THR A 277 -11.11 -14.22 -9.81
C THR A 277 -10.73 -15.70 -9.89
N ALA A 278 -10.23 -16.15 -11.03
CA ALA A 278 -9.72 -17.50 -11.22
C ALA A 278 -8.50 -17.80 -10.33
N LEU A 279 -7.53 -16.88 -10.26
CA LEU A 279 -6.31 -17.03 -9.45
C LEU A 279 -6.60 -17.19 -7.96
N LEU A 280 -7.61 -16.49 -7.45
CA LEU A 280 -7.96 -16.49 -6.03
C LEU A 280 -9.10 -17.45 -5.67
N GLY A 281 -9.73 -18.08 -6.67
CA GLY A 281 -10.91 -18.92 -6.47
C GLY A 281 -12.11 -18.12 -5.93
N TRP A 282 -12.21 -16.84 -6.26
CA TRP A 282 -13.34 -16.01 -5.85
C TRP A 282 -14.58 -16.38 -6.65
N THR A 283 -15.75 -16.26 -6.01
CA THR A 283 -17.05 -16.55 -6.67
C THR A 283 -17.39 -15.51 -7.73
N HIS A 284 -16.96 -14.27 -7.54
CA HIS A 284 -17.14 -13.18 -8.48
C HIS A 284 -16.07 -12.10 -8.29
N GLY A 285 -15.68 -11.46 -9.40
CA GLY A 285 -14.87 -10.25 -9.41
C GLY A 285 -15.71 -8.98 -9.24
N TRP A 286 -15.15 -7.85 -9.68
CA TRP A 286 -15.84 -6.55 -9.79
C TRP A 286 -16.37 -6.26 -11.19
N SER A 287 -15.79 -6.84 -12.24
CA SER A 287 -16.34 -6.78 -13.58
C SER A 287 -17.66 -7.52 -13.56
N ARG A 288 -18.75 -6.76 -13.59
CA ARG A 288 -20.06 -7.32 -13.89
C ARG A 288 -19.96 -7.71 -15.35
N LEU A 289 -19.84 -9.02 -15.62
CA LEU A 289 -20.22 -9.53 -16.92
C LEU A 289 -21.60 -8.93 -17.19
N THR A 290 -21.70 -8.06 -18.18
CA THR A 290 -22.97 -7.68 -18.77
C THR A 290 -23.58 -8.98 -19.27
N ALA A 291 -24.42 -9.58 -18.43
CA ALA A 291 -25.28 -10.69 -18.80
C ALA A 291 -26.33 -10.20 -19.79
#